data_AF-A0A920CPI7-F1
#
_entry.id   AF-A0A920CPI7-F1
#
_cell.length_a   1.000
_cell.length_b   1.000
_cell.length_c   1.000
_cell.angle_alpha   90.00
_cell.angle_beta   90.00
_cell.angle_gamma   90.00
#
_symmetry.space_group_name_H-M   'P 1'
#
loop_
_entity.id
_entity.type
_entity.pdbx_description
1 polymer ?
#
loop_
_entity_poly.entity_id
_entity_poly.type
_entity_poly.pdbx_seq_one_letter_code
_entity_poly.pdbx_strand_id
1 'polypeptide(L)'
;MFIQNAMGKVNISKQIIAKIIGIAVNATNGIICTSTGVVGKITNWLGGNRIQNGIELKETDRGLDIHLCVTVQHRLKMPEVCKVLQSNVREAVEKFTGLSIGSINVTIVGVSVK
;
A
#
# COMPACT_ATOMS: atom_id res chain seq x y z
N MET A 1 -7.88 13.23 -0.91
CA MET A 1 -9.06 12.32 -0.96
C MET A 1 -10.04 12.83 0.07
N PHE A 2 -11.33 12.85 -0.25
CA PHE A 2 -12.33 13.46 0.63
C PHE A 2 -13.26 12.40 1.21
N ILE A 3 -13.50 12.49 2.51
CA ILE A 3 -14.54 11.74 3.19
C ILE A 3 -15.60 12.75 3.60
N GLN A 4 -16.85 12.49 3.22
CA GLN A 4 -17.98 13.35 3.56
C GLN A 4 -18.99 12.57 4.39
N ASN A 5 -19.33 13.11 5.56
CA ASN A 5 -20.35 12.57 6.44
C ASN A 5 -21.24 13.71 6.98
N ALA A 6 -22.23 13.38 7.81
CA ALA A 6 -23.16 14.34 8.39
C ALA A 6 -22.48 15.45 9.24
N MET A 7 -21.25 15.22 9.70
CA MET A 7 -20.49 16.17 10.52
C MET A 7 -19.56 17.08 9.70
N GLY A 8 -19.42 16.83 8.40
CA GLY A 8 -18.63 17.69 7.50
C GLY A 8 -17.77 16.92 6.49
N LYS A 9 -16.79 17.63 5.93
CA LYS A 9 -15.88 17.13 4.90
C LYS A 9 -14.45 17.10 5.43
N VAL A 10 -13.86 15.91 5.50
CA VAL A 10 -12.45 15.73 5.89
C VAL A 10 -11.63 15.48 4.64
N ASN A 11 -10.52 16.21 4.51
CA ASN A 11 -9.54 15.98 3.44
C ASN A 11 -8.37 15.18 4.00
N ILE A 12 -8.16 13.98 3.45
CA ILE A 12 -7.00 13.15 3.77
C ILE A 12 -6.00 13.21 2.61
N SER A 13 -4.79 13.63 2.96
CA SER A 13 -3.65 13.66 2.05
C SER A 13 -3.19 12.25 1.70
N LYS A 14 -2.80 12.02 0.44
CA LYS A 14 -2.24 10.74 -0.04
C LYS A 14 -1.04 10.27 0.80
N GLN A 15 -0.24 11.20 1.33
CA GLN A 15 0.88 10.90 2.23
C GLN A 15 0.45 10.19 3.52
N ILE A 16 -0.69 10.56 4.09
CA ILE A 16 -1.19 9.96 5.33
C ILE A 16 -1.68 8.53 5.06
N ILE A 17 -2.35 8.32 3.93
CA ILE A 17 -2.78 6.98 3.49
C ILE A 17 -1.56 6.09 3.24
N ALA A 18 -0.56 6.60 2.52
CA ALA A 18 0.69 5.87 2.30
C ALA A 18 1.39 5.50 3.62
N LYS A 19 1.34 6.38 4.64
CA LYS A 19 1.89 6.08 5.97
C LYS A 19 1.13 4.97 6.69
N ILE A 20 -0.21 4.97 6.63
CA ILE A 20 -1.05 3.89 7.18
C ILE A 20 -0.70 2.55 6.51
N ILE A 21 -0.61 2.55 5.18
CA ILE A 21 -0.23 1.36 4.40
C ILE A 21 1.17 0.90 4.79
N GLY A 22 2.15 1.79 4.90
CA GLY A 22 3.51 1.45 5.32
C GLY A 22 3.56 0.78 6.70
N ILE A 23 2.72 1.23 7.64
CA ILE A 23 2.59 0.58 8.95
C ILE A 23 2.00 -0.83 8.81
N ALA A 24 0.94 -1.01 8.03
CA ALA A 24 0.31 -2.32 7.80
C ALA A 24 1.23 -3.31 7.09
N VAL A 25 2.03 -2.83 6.13
CA VAL A 25 3.03 -3.64 5.42
C VAL A 25 4.13 -4.10 6.39
N ASN A 26 4.65 -3.20 7.23
CA ASN A 26 5.66 -3.53 8.24
C ASN A 26 5.14 -4.48 9.32
N ALA A 27 3.85 -4.45 9.64
CA ALA A 27 3.22 -5.37 10.59
C ALA A 27 2.98 -6.78 10.00
N THR A 28 3.14 -6.95 8.68
CA THR A 28 2.89 -8.22 8.01
C THR A 28 4.15 -9.09 8.00
N ASN A 29 4.09 -10.21 8.72
CA ASN A 29 5.19 -11.18 8.77
C ASN A 29 5.57 -11.71 7.39
N GLY A 30 6.88 -11.82 7.16
CA GLY A 30 7.42 -12.35 5.90
C GLY A 30 7.64 -11.31 4.81
N ILE A 31 7.27 -10.05 5.05
CA ILE A 31 7.60 -8.93 4.18
C ILE A 31 8.83 -8.23 4.71
N ILE A 32 9.77 -7.96 3.80
CA ILE A 32 10.89 -7.06 4.05
C ILE A 32 10.60 -5.79 3.27
N CYS A 33 10.19 -4.75 3.98
CA CYS A 33 10.33 -3.40 3.47
C CYS A 33 11.78 -2.97 3.68
N THR A 34 12.56 -2.87 2.60
CA THR A 34 13.83 -2.14 2.67
C THR A 34 13.51 -0.66 2.87
N SER A 35 13.62 -0.27 4.15
CA SER A 35 13.37 1.04 4.77
C SER A 35 13.91 2.28 4.02
N THR A 36 14.76 2.13 3.00
CA THR A 36 15.47 3.25 2.38
C THR A 36 14.73 3.98 1.24
N GLY A 37 13.57 3.50 0.78
CA GLY A 37 12.85 4.11 -0.36
C GLY A 37 11.39 4.52 -0.15
N VAL A 38 10.75 4.08 0.95
CA VAL A 38 9.28 3.96 1.04
C VAL A 38 8.54 5.29 1.28
N VAL A 39 9.22 6.34 1.77
CA VAL A 39 8.54 7.60 2.16
C VAL A 39 8.53 8.67 1.05
N GLY A 40 9.37 8.54 0.02
CA GLY A 40 9.77 9.71 -0.79
C GLY A 40 9.07 9.92 -2.15
N LYS A 41 8.42 8.92 -2.75
CA LYS A 41 7.98 9.03 -4.15
C LYS A 41 6.52 8.66 -4.36
N ILE A 42 5.65 9.61 -4.08
CA ILE A 42 4.31 9.67 -4.68
C ILE A 42 4.51 10.19 -6.11
N THR A 43 4.62 9.29 -7.09
CA THR A 43 4.78 9.67 -8.49
C THR A 43 3.43 9.56 -9.22
N ASN A 44 2.87 10.70 -9.63
CA ASN A 44 1.86 10.74 -10.70
C ASN A 44 2.60 10.36 -11.99
N TRP A 45 2.43 9.13 -12.49
CA TRP A 45 3.22 8.63 -13.61
C TRP A 45 2.79 9.27 -14.96
N LEU A 46 3.69 10.12 -15.46
CA LEU A 46 3.83 10.54 -16.86
C LEU A 46 5.35 10.50 -17.14
N GLY A 47 5.86 9.38 -17.66
CA GLY A 47 7.25 9.28 -18.13
C GLY A 47 8.17 8.39 -17.28
N GLY A 48 8.79 7.42 -17.96
CA GLY A 48 9.51 6.30 -17.38
C GLY A 48 10.63 6.65 -16.41
N ASN A 49 10.60 6.04 -15.23
CA ASN A 49 11.79 5.61 -14.49
C ASN A 49 11.43 4.47 -13.53
N ARG A 50 12.28 3.44 -13.48
CA ARG A 50 12.05 2.20 -12.72
C ARG A 50 11.83 2.48 -11.22
N ILE A 51 10.68 2.08 -10.71
CA ILE A 51 10.30 2.16 -9.30
C ILE A 51 11.04 1.06 -8.53
N GLN A 52 12.07 1.42 -7.78
CA GLN A 52 12.56 0.58 -6.68
C GLN A 52 11.78 0.98 -5.42
N ASN A 53 10.82 0.13 -5.05
CA ASN A 53 10.14 0.06 -3.75
C ASN A 53 9.20 1.24 -3.41
N GLY A 54 7.96 1.21 -3.93
CA GLY A 54 6.95 2.25 -3.72
C GLY A 54 5.54 1.74 -3.44
N ILE A 55 4.75 2.60 -2.78
CA ILE A 55 3.29 2.52 -2.64
C ILE A 55 2.69 3.51 -3.65
N GLU A 56 1.86 3.04 -4.57
CA GLU A 56 1.13 3.89 -5.51
C GLU A 56 -0.37 3.87 -5.20
N LEU A 57 -0.98 5.05 -5.28
CA LEU A 57 -2.39 5.27 -4.93
C LEU A 57 -3.11 5.95 -6.09
N LYS A 58 -4.10 5.27 -6.64
CA LYS A 58 -4.95 5.76 -7.72
C LYS A 58 -6.42 5.76 -7.28
N GLU A 59 -7.06 6.91 -7.42
CA GLU A 59 -8.49 7.04 -7.18
C GLU A 59 -9.24 6.63 -8.46
N THR A 60 -10.26 5.78 -8.30
CA THR A 60 -11.11 5.31 -9.39
C THR A 60 -12.57 5.35 -8.96
N ASP A 61 -13.49 5.18 -9.92
CA ASP A 61 -14.94 5.11 -9.63
C ASP A 61 -15.32 3.97 -8.68
N ARG A 62 -14.48 2.92 -8.59
CA ARG A 62 -14.67 1.76 -7.71
C ARG A 62 -14.03 1.92 -6.34
N GLY A 63 -13.40 3.06 -6.08
CA GLY A 63 -12.67 3.35 -4.84
C GLY A 63 -11.16 3.51 -5.06
N LEU A 64 -10.42 3.32 -3.97
CA LEU A 64 -8.97 3.49 -3.96
C LEU A 64 -8.28 2.22 -4.45
N ASP A 65 -7.55 2.33 -5.56
CA ASP A 65 -6.62 1.31 -6.05
C ASP A 65 -5.24 1.53 -5.42
N ILE A 66 -4.71 0.46 -4.84
CA ILE A 66 -3.43 0.45 -4.14
C ILE A 66 -2.48 -0.50 -4.88
N HIS A 67 -1.30 -0.03 -5.25
CA HIS A 67 -0.23 -0.86 -5.78
C HIS A 67 0.96 -0.87 -4.82
N LEU A 68 1.42 -2.06 -4.47
CA LEU A 68 2.50 -2.29 -3.50
C LEU A 68 3.64 -3.05 -4.16
N CYS A 69 4.83 -2.49 -4.09
CA CYS A 69 6.06 -3.21 -4.45
C CYS A 69 6.77 -3.67 -3.18
N VAL A 70 6.86 -5.00 -2.97
CA VAL A 70 7.43 -5.58 -1.75
C VAL A 70 8.52 -6.60 -2.05
N THR A 71 9.48 -6.71 -1.13
CA THR A 71 10.42 -7.84 -1.09
C THR A 71 9.91 -8.84 -0.05
N VAL A 72 9.93 -10.13 -0.39
CA VAL A 72 9.45 -11.18 0.52
C VAL A 72 10.61 -12.02 1.03
N GLN A 73 10.47 -12.56 2.25
CA GLN A 73 11.42 -13.51 2.81
C GLN A 73 11.35 -14.86 2.09
N HIS A 74 12.51 -15.45 1.84
CA HIS A 74 12.62 -16.83 1.37
C HIS A 74 12.02 -17.81 2.39
N ARG A 75 11.60 -19.01 1.93
CA ARG A 75 10.99 -20.10 2.72
C ARG A 75 9.56 -19.87 3.22
N LEU A 76 8.88 -18.81 2.78
CA LEU A 76 7.46 -18.62 3.05
C LEU A 76 6.62 -18.90 1.81
N LYS A 77 5.37 -19.34 2.03
CA LYS A 77 4.40 -19.50 0.95
C LYS A 77 3.95 -18.11 0.47
N MET A 78 4.56 -17.63 -0.61
CA MET A 78 4.32 -16.29 -1.16
C MET A 78 2.83 -15.93 -1.33
N PRO A 79 1.95 -16.83 -1.84
CA PRO A 79 0.54 -16.49 -1.99
C PRO A 79 -0.17 -16.27 -0.65
N GLU A 80 0.21 -17.00 0.41
CA GLU A 80 -0.36 -16.83 1.75
C GLU A 80 0.08 -15.49 2.34
N VAL A 81 1.37 -15.16 2.26
CA VAL A 81 1.92 -13.88 2.73
C VAL A 81 1.27 -12.70 1.99
N CYS A 82 1.10 -12.79 0.67
CA CYS A 82 0.45 -11.74 -0.11
C CYS A 82 -1.03 -11.57 0.24
N LYS A 83 -1.76 -12.66 0.51
CA LYS A 83 -3.15 -12.59 0.97
C LYS A 83 -3.26 -11.89 2.32
N VAL A 84 -2.39 -12.26 3.27
CA VAL A 84 -2.35 -11.60 4.58
C VAL A 84 -2.02 -10.12 4.43
N LEU A 85 -1.05 -9.77 3.59
CA LEU A 85 -0.72 -8.37 3.30
C LEU A 85 -1.92 -7.59 2.77
N GLN A 86 -2.61 -8.13 1.77
CA GLN A 86 -3.77 -7.49 1.18
C GLN A 86 -4.88 -7.29 2.21
N SER A 87 -5.12 -8.28 3.07
CA SER A 87 -6.10 -8.18 4.16
C SER A 87 -5.72 -7.09 5.16
N ASN A 88 -4.47 -7.08 5.63
CA ASN A 88 -3.99 -6.10 6.61
C ASN A 88 -4.03 -4.67 6.06
N VAL A 89 -3.62 -4.48 4.80
CA VAL A 89 -3.68 -3.16 4.15
C VAL A 89 -5.11 -2.73 3.95
N ARG A 90 -6.01 -3.63 3.54
CA ARG A 90 -7.43 -3.33 3.37
C ARG A 90 -8.03 -2.86 4.69
N GLU A 91 -7.89 -3.68 5.73
CA GLU A 91 -8.46 -3.40 7.04
C GLU A 91 -7.91 -2.08 7.60
N ALA A 92 -6.60 -1.84 7.53
CA ALA A 92 -6.00 -0.62 8.05
C ALA A 92 -6.56 0.63 7.35
N VAL A 93 -6.59 0.64 6.02
CA VAL A 93 -7.06 1.83 5.27
C VAL A 93 -8.55 2.05 5.50
N GLU A 94 -9.38 1.01 5.39
CA GLU A 94 -10.83 1.12 5.60
C GLU A 94 -11.15 1.55 7.05
N LYS A 95 -10.48 0.99 8.04
CA LYS A 95 -10.70 1.31 9.46
C LYS A 95 -10.27 2.72 9.83
N PHE A 96 -9.13 3.18 9.33
CA PHE A 96 -8.58 4.49 9.72
C PHE A 96 -9.09 5.64 8.85
N THR A 97 -9.54 5.37 7.63
CA THR A 97 -9.97 6.41 6.68
C THR A 97 -11.43 6.27 6.24
N GLY A 98 -12.08 5.12 6.42
CA GLY A 98 -13.43 4.89 5.90
C GLY A 98 -13.52 4.90 4.37
N LEU A 99 -12.39 4.89 3.67
CA LEU A 99 -12.35 4.85 2.20
C LEU A 99 -12.56 3.42 1.71
N SER A 100 -13.43 3.25 0.71
CA SER A 100 -13.61 1.98 0.02
C SER A 100 -12.41 1.66 -0.86
N ILE A 101 -11.90 0.43 -0.76
CA ILE A 101 -10.80 -0.05 -1.59
C ILE A 101 -11.34 -0.77 -2.82
N GLY A 102 -10.93 -0.32 -4.01
CA GLY A 102 -11.25 -0.96 -5.28
C GLY A 102 -10.42 -2.23 -5.49
N SER A 103 -9.09 -2.07 -5.49
CA SER A 103 -8.16 -3.19 -5.67
C SER A 103 -6.86 -3.00 -4.90
N ILE A 104 -6.22 -4.11 -4.54
CA ILE A 104 -4.87 -4.13 -3.95
C ILE A 104 -4.00 -5.04 -4.79
N ASN A 105 -3.06 -4.45 -5.50
CA ASN A 105 -2.10 -5.15 -6.34
C ASN A 105 -0.76 -5.23 -5.61
N VAL A 106 -0.21 -6.44 -5.52
CA VAL A 106 1.07 -6.69 -4.85
C VAL A 106 2.05 -7.25 -5.87
N THR A 107 3.09 -6.48 -6.15
CA THR A 107 4.21 -6.86 -7.01
C THR A 107 5.39 -7.24 -6.15
N ILE A 108 5.87 -8.48 -6.33
CA ILE A 108 7.08 -8.95 -5.67
C ILE A 108 8.28 -8.54 -6.52
N VAL A 109 9.06 -7.60 -6.01
CA VAL A 109 10.24 -7.05 -6.72
C VAL A 109 11.53 -7.78 -6.39
N GLY A 110 11.52 -8.58 -5.33
CA GLY A 110 12.67 -9.35 -4.90
C GLY A 110 12.32 -10.39 -3.85
N VAL A 111 13.24 -11.34 -3.69
CA VAL A 111 13.22 -12.31 -2.60
C VAL A 111 14.50 -12.13 -1.82
N SER A 112 14.38 -11.88 -0.51
CA SER A 112 15.54 -11.85 0.37
C SER A 112 15.82 -13.26 0.86
N VAL A 113 16.99 -13.76 0.47
CA VAL A 113 17.58 -14.97 1.01
C VAL A 113 18.54 -14.49 2.09
N LYS A 114 18.14 -14.65 3.35
CA LYS A 114 19.02 -14.39 4.49
C LYS A 114 19.85 -15.63 4.78
#